data_AF-A0A2W1LAQ8-F1
#
_entry.id   AF-A0A2W1LAQ8-F1
#
_cell.length_a   1.000
_cell.length_b   1.000
_cell.length_c   1.000
_cell.angle_alpha   90.00
_cell.angle_beta   90.00
_cell.angle_gamma   90.00
#
_symmetry.space_group_name_H-M   'P 1'
#
loop_
_entity.id
_entity.type
_entity.pdbx_description
1 polymer ?
#
loop_
_entity_poly.entity_id
_entity_poly.type
_entity_poly.pdbx_seq_one_letter_code
_entity_poly.pdbx_strand_id
1 'polypeptide(L)'
;MSNVSELQAQLNELEQKKAQLFEQPSVDQVEVRRINEQIKEIEKQLAEKFSLEQHEERMEQAAVQITHTIESIDIGEGERLPLRDLVTSEQAYQLLLVHFNTAFVGQAEQFSKQILTTEESYQGQLQANTEAQNQLQYQIAQLQQRNADLTTQLNQVEAERDNAKADLEDARTKLANAAAEIERLNSQVDDLRKEIAVGAREAVKVVDTNLTANYAKAVQEFKNSRPAIYNMHPLDNLGKRFGGYLLETDEFIKFGFLEKGKYREVSAEEAARFREERAARGEEVKTEPAAEVIPNPPLDVTPPALDSSFRPEETDIPGIADESADGSLVPQTLEQLSEEIIELKRRVDRLEGSRIVEVA
;
A
#
# COMPACT_ATOMS: atom_id res chain seq x y z
N MET A 1 -71.05 -7.34 38.48
CA MET A 1 -70.38 -8.60 38.88
C MET A 1 -70.27 -9.72 37.81
N SER A 2 -71.33 -10.36 37.26
CA SER A 2 -71.15 -11.54 36.35
C SER A 2 -70.25 -11.26 35.13
N ASN A 3 -70.45 -10.10 34.49
CA ASN A 3 -69.72 -9.74 33.26
C ASN A 3 -68.23 -9.35 33.47
N VAL A 4 -67.82 -8.88 34.65
CA VAL A 4 -66.40 -8.51 34.90
C VAL A 4 -65.59 -9.77 35.15
N SER A 5 -66.14 -10.70 35.94
CA SER A 5 -65.56 -12.02 36.18
C SER A 5 -65.41 -12.83 34.88
N GLU A 6 -66.35 -12.71 33.95
CA GLU A 6 -66.27 -13.36 32.63
C GLU A 6 -65.14 -12.79 31.76
N LEU A 7 -64.99 -11.45 31.71
CA LEU A 7 -63.89 -10.81 30.97
C LEU A 7 -62.51 -11.11 31.58
N GLN A 8 -62.41 -11.16 32.92
CA GLN A 8 -61.19 -11.58 33.61
C GLN A 8 -60.83 -13.05 33.34
N ALA A 9 -61.82 -13.93 33.28
CA ALA A 9 -61.61 -15.33 32.92
C ALA A 9 -61.09 -15.46 31.48
N GLN A 10 -61.66 -14.69 30.54
CA GLN A 10 -61.21 -14.66 29.14
C GLN A 10 -59.80 -14.08 28.99
N LEU A 11 -59.46 -13.04 29.76
CA LEU A 11 -58.11 -12.48 29.79
C LEU A 11 -57.09 -13.53 30.23
N ASN A 12 -57.36 -14.21 31.35
CA ASN A 12 -56.48 -15.26 31.88
C ASN A 12 -56.33 -16.44 30.90
N GLU A 13 -57.40 -16.81 30.20
CA GLU A 13 -57.36 -17.86 29.17
C GLU A 13 -56.49 -17.46 27.98
N LEU A 14 -56.59 -16.22 27.51
CA LEU A 14 -55.76 -15.70 26.41
C LEU A 14 -54.29 -15.53 26.81
N GLU A 15 -54.00 -15.11 28.04
CA GLU A 15 -52.63 -15.05 28.58
C GLU A 15 -52.00 -16.45 28.68
N GLN A 16 -52.77 -17.45 29.13
CA GLN A 16 -52.32 -18.84 29.13
C GLN A 16 -52.07 -19.36 27.70
N LYS A 17 -52.98 -19.05 26.76
CA LYS A 17 -52.81 -19.43 25.36
C LYS A 17 -51.58 -18.77 24.73
N LYS A 18 -51.31 -17.51 25.07
CA LYS A 18 -50.09 -16.80 24.68
C LYS A 18 -48.84 -17.48 25.24
N ALA A 19 -48.82 -17.83 26.53
CA ALA A 19 -47.70 -18.53 27.15
C ALA A 19 -47.43 -19.89 26.48
N GLN A 20 -48.47 -20.67 26.19
CA GLN A 20 -48.38 -21.96 25.50
C GLN A 20 -47.84 -21.83 24.07
N LEU A 21 -48.19 -20.75 23.35
CA LEU A 21 -47.66 -20.48 22.00
C LEU A 21 -46.16 -20.10 22.02
N PHE A 22 -45.67 -19.48 23.10
CA PHE A 22 -44.25 -19.18 23.28
C PHE A 22 -43.41 -20.42 23.64
N GLU A 23 -44.02 -21.46 24.21
CA GLU A 23 -43.35 -22.74 24.50
C GLU A 23 -43.22 -23.65 23.26
N GLN A 24 -43.90 -23.34 22.15
CA GLN A 24 -43.78 -24.10 20.91
C GLN A 24 -42.50 -23.74 20.14
N PRO A 25 -41.79 -24.73 19.56
CA PRO A 25 -40.52 -24.53 18.85
C PRO A 25 -40.66 -23.71 17.56
N SER A 26 -41.88 -23.54 17.04
CA SER A 26 -42.21 -22.66 15.91
C SER A 26 -43.31 -21.70 16.33
N VAL A 27 -42.93 -20.50 16.77
CA VAL A 27 -43.88 -19.45 17.16
C VAL A 27 -44.59 -18.92 15.92
N ASP A 28 -45.91 -19.14 15.81
CA ASP A 28 -46.74 -18.47 14.80
C ASP A 28 -46.91 -17.00 15.19
N GLN A 29 -46.09 -16.13 14.58
CA GLN A 29 -46.11 -14.70 14.84
C GLN A 29 -47.45 -14.04 14.52
N VAL A 30 -48.27 -14.62 13.64
CA VAL A 30 -49.59 -14.08 13.29
C VAL A 30 -50.58 -14.35 14.41
N GLU A 31 -50.57 -15.55 14.99
CA GLU A 31 -51.46 -15.89 16.10
C GLU A 31 -51.09 -15.15 17.39
N VAL A 32 -49.79 -14.94 17.65
CA VAL A 32 -49.32 -14.10 18.77
C VAL A 32 -49.79 -12.64 18.63
N ARG A 33 -49.73 -12.06 17.42
CA ARG A 33 -50.25 -10.70 17.20
C ARG A 33 -51.75 -10.62 17.43
N ARG A 34 -52.51 -11.59 16.91
CA ARG A 34 -53.96 -11.66 17.11
C ARG A 34 -54.34 -11.78 18.60
N ILE A 35 -53.66 -12.64 19.35
CA ILE A 35 -53.91 -12.79 20.79
C ILE A 35 -53.56 -11.50 21.54
N ASN A 36 -52.46 -10.82 21.18
CA ASN A 36 -52.09 -9.54 21.80
C ASN A 36 -53.13 -8.44 21.52
N GLU A 37 -53.73 -8.41 20.33
CA GLU A 37 -54.83 -7.48 20.02
C GLU A 37 -56.09 -7.79 20.83
N GLN A 38 -56.43 -9.07 20.99
CA GLN A 38 -57.58 -9.49 21.81
C GLN A 38 -57.39 -9.19 23.30
N ILE A 39 -56.17 -9.40 23.83
CA ILE A 39 -55.81 -9.05 25.21
C ILE A 39 -56.01 -7.54 25.42
N LYS A 40 -55.45 -6.70 24.52
CA LYS A 40 -55.61 -5.23 24.62
C LYS A 40 -57.07 -4.78 24.61
N GLU A 41 -57.91 -5.40 23.77
CA GLU A 41 -59.33 -5.05 23.69
C GLU A 41 -60.09 -5.45 24.97
N ILE A 42 -59.82 -6.64 25.52
CA ILE A 42 -60.44 -7.09 26.77
C ILE A 42 -59.97 -6.24 27.96
N GLU A 43 -58.67 -5.91 28.04
CA GLU A 43 -58.13 -5.01 29.07
C GLU A 43 -58.82 -3.65 29.04
N LYS A 44 -59.04 -3.09 27.84
CA LYS A 44 -59.77 -1.83 27.67
C LYS A 44 -61.22 -1.93 28.18
N GLN A 45 -61.93 -2.99 27.81
CA GLN A 45 -63.31 -3.20 28.26
C GLN A 45 -63.39 -3.43 29.77
N LEU A 46 -62.38 -4.08 30.36
CA LEU A 46 -62.30 -4.31 31.79
C LEU A 46 -62.05 -3.00 32.55
N ALA A 47 -61.15 -2.17 32.04
CA ALA A 47 -60.89 -0.83 32.58
C ALA A 47 -62.14 0.06 32.53
N GLU A 48 -62.87 0.05 31.41
CA GLU A 48 -64.12 0.81 31.24
C GLU A 48 -65.20 0.34 32.23
N LYS A 49 -65.39 -0.97 32.40
CA LYS A 49 -66.37 -1.49 33.36
C LYS A 49 -65.99 -1.24 34.80
N PHE A 50 -64.71 -1.36 35.13
CA PHE A 50 -64.22 -1.10 36.48
C PHE A 50 -64.36 0.38 36.84
N SER A 51 -64.12 1.31 35.90
CA SER A 51 -64.34 2.74 36.14
C SER A 51 -65.83 3.06 36.34
N LEU A 52 -66.72 2.37 35.62
CA LEU A 52 -68.17 2.47 35.76
C LEU A 52 -68.65 1.96 37.13
N GLU A 53 -68.16 0.81 37.57
CA GLU A 53 -68.51 0.22 38.87
C GLU A 53 -68.00 1.11 40.03
N GLN A 54 -66.77 1.63 39.92
CA GLN A 54 -66.25 2.64 40.85
C GLN A 54 -67.03 3.97 40.82
N HIS A 55 -67.59 4.33 39.66
CA HIS A 55 -68.43 5.52 39.55
C HIS A 55 -69.76 5.31 40.28
N GLU A 56 -70.42 4.17 40.07
CA GLU A 56 -71.66 3.81 40.76
C GLU A 56 -71.46 3.76 42.29
N GLU A 57 -70.38 3.14 42.78
CA GLU A 57 -70.07 3.12 44.22
C GLU A 57 -69.85 4.53 44.79
N ARG A 58 -69.12 5.39 44.07
CA ARG A 58 -68.92 6.79 44.49
C ARG A 58 -70.24 7.56 44.52
N MET A 59 -71.13 7.32 43.56
CA MET A 59 -72.45 7.96 43.52
C MET A 59 -73.35 7.49 44.66
N GLU A 60 -73.34 6.21 44.99
CA GLU A 60 -74.11 5.67 46.12
C GLU A 60 -73.60 6.22 47.45
N GLN A 61 -72.27 6.26 47.65
CA GLN A 61 -71.67 6.87 48.83
C GLN A 61 -72.00 8.37 48.93
N ALA A 62 -71.95 9.10 47.82
CA ALA A 62 -72.33 10.51 47.77
C ALA A 62 -73.81 10.70 48.13
N ALA A 63 -74.72 9.87 47.62
CA ALA A 63 -76.14 9.94 47.94
C ALA A 63 -76.42 9.72 49.44
N VAL A 64 -75.72 8.76 50.06
CA VAL A 64 -75.79 8.51 51.51
C VAL A 64 -75.25 9.70 52.30
N GLN A 65 -74.11 10.28 51.91
CA GLN A 65 -73.54 11.46 52.57
C GLN A 65 -74.42 12.70 52.42
N ILE A 66 -75.01 12.91 51.23
CA ILE A 66 -75.96 14.01 50.99
C ILE A 66 -77.18 13.86 51.90
N THR A 67 -77.73 12.65 52.01
CA THR A 67 -78.87 12.40 52.91
C THR A 67 -78.51 12.69 54.37
N HIS A 68 -77.36 12.22 54.84
CA HIS A 68 -76.89 12.49 56.21
C HIS A 68 -76.65 13.99 56.46
N THR A 69 -76.07 14.71 55.50
CA THR A 69 -75.80 16.15 55.65
C THR A 69 -77.08 16.98 55.62
N ILE A 70 -78.07 16.60 54.81
CA ILE A 70 -79.40 17.23 54.81
C ILE A 70 -80.15 16.94 56.12
N GLU A 71 -79.99 15.76 56.69
CA GLU A 71 -80.61 15.40 57.97
C GLU A 71 -80.00 16.13 59.18
N SER A 72 -78.83 16.77 59.05
CA SER A 72 -78.20 17.53 60.13
C SER A 72 -77.68 18.87 59.61
N ILE A 73 -78.54 19.89 59.63
CA ILE A 73 -78.17 21.24 59.19
C ILE A 73 -77.49 21.96 60.36
N ASP A 74 -76.25 22.36 60.15
CA ASP A 74 -75.48 23.16 61.10
C ASP A 74 -75.87 24.64 60.95
N ILE A 75 -76.40 25.25 62.02
CA ILE A 75 -76.90 26.64 62.00
C ILE A 75 -75.86 27.61 62.60
N GLY A 76 -74.72 27.08 63.05
CA GLY A 76 -73.68 27.82 63.77
C GLY A 76 -73.77 27.56 65.28
N GLU A 77 -72.68 27.87 66.00
CA GLU A 77 -72.50 27.59 67.44
C GLU A 77 -72.53 26.11 67.86
N GLY A 78 -72.44 25.18 66.91
CA GLY A 78 -72.40 23.74 67.17
C GLY A 78 -73.76 23.09 67.40
N GLU A 79 -74.86 23.84 67.21
CA GLU A 79 -76.21 23.30 67.18
C GLU A 79 -76.54 22.76 65.78
N ARG A 80 -76.90 21.48 65.74
CA ARG A 80 -77.42 20.81 64.54
C ARG A 80 -78.90 20.59 64.69
N LEU A 81 -79.68 21.17 63.78
CA LEU A 81 -81.12 20.91 63.69
C LEU A 81 -81.39 19.97 62.51
N PRO A 82 -82.23 18.94 62.70
CA PRO A 82 -82.64 18.13 61.59
C PRO A 82 -83.55 18.93 60.68
N LEU A 83 -83.38 18.79 59.37
CA LEU A 83 -84.22 19.49 58.39
C LEU A 83 -85.71 19.25 58.67
N ARG A 84 -86.08 18.07 59.18
CA ARG A 84 -87.44 17.70 59.55
C ARG A 84 -88.09 18.69 60.54
N ASP A 85 -87.32 19.25 61.47
CA ASP A 85 -87.83 20.19 62.48
C ASP A 85 -88.02 21.61 61.93
N LEU A 86 -87.43 21.90 60.77
CA LEU A 86 -87.54 23.19 60.07
C LEU A 86 -88.73 23.24 59.11
N VAL A 87 -89.37 22.10 58.81
CA VAL A 87 -90.49 22.02 57.87
C VAL A 87 -91.81 21.75 58.60
N THR A 88 -92.86 22.49 58.22
CA THR A 88 -94.17 22.45 58.88
C THR A 88 -95.04 21.22 58.55
N SER A 89 -94.66 20.41 57.55
CA SER A 89 -95.39 19.18 57.20
C SER A 89 -94.45 18.08 56.68
N GLU A 90 -94.81 16.83 56.96
CA GLU A 90 -94.07 15.65 56.48
C GLU A 90 -94.00 15.60 54.95
N GLN A 91 -95.07 16.00 54.25
CA GLN A 91 -95.09 16.05 52.79
C GLN A 91 -94.11 17.10 52.23
N ALA A 92 -93.98 18.26 52.88
CA ALA A 92 -93.02 19.28 52.48
C ALA A 92 -91.57 18.83 52.74
N TYR A 93 -91.31 18.09 53.82
CA TYR A 93 -89.99 17.49 54.08
C TYR A 93 -89.61 16.49 52.99
N GLN A 94 -90.51 15.56 52.64
CA GLN A 94 -90.25 14.57 51.58
C GLN A 94 -89.99 15.24 50.22
N LEU A 95 -90.74 16.29 49.88
CA LEU A 95 -90.52 17.06 48.64
C LEU A 95 -89.16 17.79 48.62
N LEU A 96 -88.78 18.42 49.74
CA LEU A 96 -87.48 19.07 49.88
C LEU A 96 -86.33 18.08 49.79
N LEU A 97 -86.45 16.93 50.45
CA LEU A 97 -85.44 15.88 50.45
C LEU A 97 -85.26 15.27 49.05
N VAL A 98 -86.37 15.00 48.35
CA VAL A 98 -86.33 14.57 46.93
C VAL A 98 -85.68 15.65 46.07
N HIS A 99 -86.06 16.92 46.22
CA HIS A 99 -85.48 18.01 45.41
C HIS A 99 -83.98 18.17 45.64
N PHE A 100 -83.53 18.20 46.89
CA PHE A 100 -82.12 18.31 47.24
C PHE A 100 -81.32 17.10 46.78
N ASN A 101 -81.81 15.88 47.01
CA ASN A 101 -81.15 14.68 46.51
C ASN A 101 -81.05 14.72 44.99
N THR A 102 -82.11 15.09 44.27
CA THR A 102 -82.09 15.15 42.79
C THR A 102 -81.10 16.23 42.29
N ALA A 103 -81.08 17.40 42.94
CA ALA A 103 -80.19 18.50 42.54
C ALA A 103 -78.71 18.17 42.81
N PHE A 104 -78.39 17.66 44.00
CA PHE A 104 -77.01 17.32 44.37
C PHE A 104 -76.51 16.07 43.65
N VAL A 105 -77.34 15.03 43.48
CA VAL A 105 -76.98 13.86 42.67
C VAL A 105 -76.75 14.27 41.22
N GLY A 106 -77.60 15.11 40.64
CA GLY A 106 -77.41 15.63 39.28
C GLY A 106 -76.12 16.46 39.12
N GLN A 107 -75.75 17.26 40.14
CA GLN A 107 -74.49 18.00 40.15
C GLN A 107 -73.27 17.08 40.33
N ALA A 108 -73.37 16.08 41.20
CA ALA A 108 -72.33 15.07 41.42
C ALA A 108 -72.08 14.24 40.15
N GLU A 109 -73.13 13.87 39.40
CA GLU A 109 -73.00 13.21 38.10
C GLU A 109 -72.23 14.08 37.09
N GLN A 110 -72.53 15.39 37.03
CA GLN A 110 -71.84 16.31 36.12
C GLN A 110 -70.36 16.43 36.47
N PHE A 111 -70.03 16.63 37.75
CA PHE A 111 -68.63 16.69 38.19
C PHE A 111 -67.91 15.37 37.96
N SER A 112 -68.56 14.23 38.21
CA SER A 112 -67.94 12.94 37.97
C SER A 112 -67.66 12.70 36.49
N LYS A 113 -68.58 13.08 35.59
CA LYS A 113 -68.34 13.04 34.13
C LYS A 113 -67.18 13.94 33.72
N GLN A 114 -67.08 15.14 34.29
CA GLN A 114 -65.94 16.03 34.04
C GLN A 114 -64.62 15.45 34.55
N ILE A 115 -64.61 14.85 35.74
CA ILE A 115 -63.41 14.21 36.30
C ILE A 115 -62.98 13.04 35.42
N LEU A 116 -63.90 12.14 35.03
CA LEU A 116 -63.61 10.99 34.17
C LEU A 116 -63.05 11.43 32.82
N THR A 117 -63.70 12.35 32.12
CA THR A 117 -63.22 12.85 30.82
C THR A 117 -61.86 13.54 30.92
N THR A 118 -61.62 14.26 32.01
CA THR A 118 -60.32 14.91 32.27
C THR A 118 -59.25 13.86 32.55
N GLU A 119 -59.56 12.84 33.34
CA GLU A 119 -58.65 11.73 33.66
C GLU A 119 -58.29 10.92 32.41
N GLU A 120 -59.27 10.57 31.58
CA GLU A 120 -59.07 9.91 30.28
C GLU A 120 -58.16 10.75 29.37
N SER A 121 -58.38 12.07 29.30
CA SER A 121 -57.54 12.98 28.54
C SER A 121 -56.09 12.99 29.07
N TYR A 122 -55.89 13.06 30.39
CA TYR A 122 -54.55 13.04 30.99
C TYR A 122 -53.84 11.71 30.76
N GLN A 123 -54.56 10.59 30.88
CA GLN A 123 -54.00 9.27 30.59
C GLN A 123 -53.59 9.15 29.12
N GLY A 124 -54.42 9.64 28.19
CA GLY A 124 -54.08 9.69 26.77
C GLY A 124 -52.83 10.53 26.49
N GLN A 125 -52.69 11.69 27.14
CA GLN A 125 -51.49 12.52 27.03
C GLN A 125 -50.25 11.82 27.60
N LEU A 126 -50.37 11.13 28.74
CA LEU A 126 -49.27 10.36 29.34
C LEU A 126 -48.80 9.23 28.44
N GLN A 127 -49.73 8.50 27.83
CA GLN A 127 -49.41 7.45 26.86
C GLN A 127 -48.71 8.02 25.63
N ALA A 128 -49.26 9.07 25.02
CA ALA A 128 -48.65 9.73 23.87
C ALA A 128 -47.24 10.26 24.17
N ASN A 129 -47.05 10.85 25.35
CA ASN A 129 -45.75 11.36 25.77
C ASN A 129 -44.73 10.22 26.02
N THR A 130 -45.20 9.10 26.60
CA THR A 130 -44.38 7.90 26.79
C THR A 130 -43.96 7.28 25.45
N GLU A 131 -44.88 7.19 24.49
CA GLU A 131 -44.58 6.73 23.12
C GLU A 131 -43.57 7.65 22.42
N ALA A 132 -43.75 8.97 22.52
CA ALA A 132 -42.81 9.94 21.99
C ALA A 132 -41.42 9.81 22.64
N GLN A 133 -41.37 9.63 23.97
CA GLN A 133 -40.11 9.42 24.69
C GLN A 133 -39.40 8.14 24.23
N ASN A 134 -40.13 7.04 24.04
CA ASN A 134 -39.57 5.79 23.54
C ASN A 134 -39.05 5.93 22.10
N GLN A 135 -39.76 6.65 21.23
CA GLN A 135 -39.30 6.94 19.87
C GLN A 135 -38.02 7.77 19.87
N LEU A 136 -37.94 8.80 20.70
CA LEU A 136 -36.73 9.62 20.84
C LEU A 136 -35.56 8.81 21.38
N GLN A 137 -35.75 7.96 22.39
CA GLN A 137 -34.70 7.07 22.88
C GLN A 137 -34.20 6.12 21.80
N TYR A 138 -35.11 5.57 20.98
CA TYR A 138 -34.73 4.72 19.85
C TYR A 138 -33.89 5.48 18.81
N GLN A 139 -34.29 6.70 18.45
CA GLN A 139 -33.53 7.55 17.53
C GLN A 139 -32.14 7.90 18.09
N ILE A 140 -32.05 8.22 19.39
CA ILE A 140 -30.77 8.47 20.06
C ILE A 140 -29.86 7.25 19.98
N ALA A 141 -30.38 6.05 20.24
CA ALA A 141 -29.60 4.81 20.14
C ALA A 141 -29.09 4.56 18.71
N GLN A 142 -29.93 4.79 17.69
CA GLN A 142 -29.51 4.69 16.29
C GLN A 142 -28.42 5.70 15.93
N LEU A 143 -28.54 6.95 16.38
CA LEU A 143 -27.54 7.99 16.14
C LEU A 143 -26.21 7.67 16.84
N GLN A 144 -26.25 7.14 18.06
CA GLN A 144 -25.07 6.69 18.78
C GLN A 144 -24.36 5.55 18.04
N GLN A 145 -25.11 4.57 17.54
CA GLN A 145 -24.55 3.49 16.74
C GLN A 145 -23.90 4.02 15.46
N ARG A 146 -24.59 4.90 14.73
CA ARG A 146 -24.05 5.49 13.50
C ARG A 146 -22.79 6.32 13.75
N ASN A 147 -22.72 7.03 14.87
CA ASN A 147 -21.51 7.77 15.27
C ASN A 147 -20.35 6.83 15.60
N ALA A 148 -20.61 5.69 16.25
CA ALA A 148 -19.60 4.68 16.51
C ALA A 148 -19.06 4.11 15.18
N ASP A 149 -19.95 3.72 14.25
CA ASP A 149 -19.56 3.21 12.94
C ASP A 149 -18.73 4.22 12.14
N LEU A 150 -19.14 5.49 12.13
CA LEU A 150 -18.40 6.57 11.45
C LEU A 150 -17.03 6.80 12.10
N THR A 151 -16.92 6.69 13.42
CA THR A 151 -15.63 6.82 14.12
C THR A 151 -14.70 5.69 13.73
N THR A 152 -15.20 4.46 13.63
CA THR A 152 -14.42 3.30 13.16
C THR A 152 -13.96 3.48 11.71
N GLN A 153 -14.85 3.93 10.83
CA GLN A 153 -14.50 4.22 9.42
C GLN A 153 -13.45 5.33 9.31
N LEU A 154 -13.56 6.38 10.12
CA LEU A 154 -12.58 7.46 10.15
C LEU A 154 -11.20 6.94 10.54
N ASN A 155 -11.11 6.15 11.61
CA ASN A 155 -9.84 5.56 12.05
C ASN A 155 -9.22 4.64 10.98
N GLN A 156 -10.05 3.88 10.24
CA GLN A 156 -9.58 3.04 9.13
C GLN A 156 -8.98 3.89 8.01
N VAL A 157 -9.68 4.93 7.58
CA VAL A 157 -9.19 5.85 6.54
C VAL A 157 -7.92 6.58 6.98
N GLU A 158 -7.81 6.96 8.25
CA GLU A 158 -6.58 7.55 8.79
C GLU A 158 -5.40 6.58 8.75
N ALA A 159 -5.60 5.31 9.11
CA ALA A 159 -4.58 4.28 9.02
C ALA A 159 -4.16 4.02 7.56
N GLU A 160 -5.12 3.92 6.65
CA GLU A 160 -4.84 3.77 5.21
C GLU A 160 -4.05 4.95 4.65
N ARG A 161 -4.41 6.18 5.02
CA ARG A 161 -3.69 7.40 4.65
C ARG A 161 -2.25 7.35 5.14
N ASP A 162 -2.03 6.95 6.38
CA ASP A 162 -0.68 6.94 6.97
C ASP A 162 0.20 5.84 6.39
N ASN A 163 -0.37 4.67 6.08
CA ASN A 163 0.30 3.63 5.30
C ASN A 163 0.67 4.13 3.90
N ALA A 164 -0.27 4.75 3.17
CA ALA A 164 0.00 5.29 1.84
C ALA A 164 1.09 6.37 1.83
N LYS A 165 1.19 7.18 2.90
CA LYS A 165 2.29 8.14 3.07
C LYS A 165 3.64 7.43 3.24
N ALA A 166 3.69 6.38 4.05
CA ALA A 166 4.91 5.60 4.26
C ALA A 166 5.36 4.92 2.96
N ASP A 167 4.44 4.32 2.20
CA ASP A 167 4.73 3.71 0.89
C ASP A 167 5.27 4.75 -0.11
N LEU A 168 4.72 5.96 -0.10
CA LEU A 168 5.18 7.06 -0.94
C LEU A 168 6.61 7.48 -0.57
N GLU A 169 6.94 7.55 0.72
CA GLU A 169 8.28 7.88 1.20
C GLU A 169 9.31 6.79 0.84
N ASP A 170 8.96 5.52 0.99
CA ASP A 170 9.80 4.40 0.55
C ASP A 170 10.02 4.43 -0.98
N ALA A 171 8.96 4.66 -1.77
CA ALA A 171 9.07 4.80 -3.22
C ALA A 171 9.97 5.97 -3.63
N ARG A 172 9.88 7.11 -2.94
CA ARG A 172 10.79 8.26 -3.16
C ARG A 172 12.24 7.90 -2.88
N THR A 173 12.49 7.16 -1.80
CA THR A 173 13.83 6.71 -1.43
C THR A 173 14.40 5.75 -2.47
N LYS A 174 13.60 4.77 -2.92
CA LYS A 174 13.99 3.85 -4.00
C LYS A 174 14.29 4.58 -5.30
N LEU A 175 13.48 5.58 -5.66
CA LEU A 175 13.71 6.41 -6.85
C LEU A 175 15.03 7.20 -6.75
N ALA A 176 15.30 7.82 -5.60
CA ALA A 176 16.55 8.54 -5.38
C ALA A 176 17.78 7.62 -5.49
N ASN A 177 17.72 6.43 -4.90
CA ASN A 177 18.79 5.43 -4.98
C ASN A 177 19.00 4.95 -6.43
N ALA A 178 17.93 4.68 -7.17
CA ALA A 178 18.02 4.28 -8.57
C ALA A 178 18.62 5.41 -9.45
N ALA A 179 18.25 6.66 -9.20
CA ALA A 179 18.82 7.81 -9.90
C ALA A 179 20.33 7.94 -9.65
N ALA A 180 20.77 7.78 -8.40
CA ALA A 180 22.19 7.80 -8.04
C ALA A 180 22.97 6.65 -8.70
N GLU A 181 22.37 5.45 -8.77
CA GLU A 181 23.00 4.30 -9.43
C GLU A 181 23.12 4.50 -10.95
N ILE A 182 22.11 5.11 -11.59
CA ILE A 182 22.18 5.49 -13.00
C ILE A 182 23.31 6.48 -13.25
N GLU A 183 23.48 7.49 -12.39
CA GLU A 183 24.56 8.46 -12.49
C GLU A 183 25.94 7.78 -12.35
N ARG A 184 26.08 6.88 -11.38
CA ARG A 184 27.30 6.07 -11.17
C ARG A 184 27.63 5.23 -12.41
N LEU A 185 26.65 4.51 -12.96
CA LEU A 185 26.83 3.67 -14.15
C LEU A 185 27.19 4.51 -15.38
N ASN A 186 26.55 5.67 -15.57
CA ASN A 186 26.90 6.58 -16.67
C ASN A 186 28.34 7.08 -16.57
N SER A 187 28.81 7.43 -15.36
CA SER A 187 30.21 7.79 -15.14
C SER A 187 31.17 6.65 -15.51
N GLN A 188 30.86 5.41 -15.12
CA GLN A 188 31.67 4.24 -15.48
C GLN A 188 31.70 4.01 -16.99
N VAL A 189 30.56 4.16 -17.67
CA VAL A 189 30.50 4.05 -19.13
C VAL A 189 31.35 5.11 -19.81
N ASP A 190 31.32 6.36 -19.32
CA ASP A 190 32.13 7.44 -19.87
C ASP A 190 33.62 7.22 -19.63
N ASP A 191 34.02 6.70 -18.47
CA ASP A 191 35.42 6.37 -18.19
C ASP A 191 35.92 5.21 -19.07
N LEU A 192 35.13 4.14 -19.23
CA LEU A 192 35.43 3.05 -20.17
C LEU A 192 35.55 3.56 -21.62
N ARG A 193 34.68 4.49 -22.04
CA ARG A 193 34.77 5.11 -23.37
C ARG A 193 36.06 5.91 -23.54
N LYS A 194 36.51 6.63 -22.50
CA LYS A 194 37.81 7.32 -22.51
C LYS A 194 38.96 6.33 -22.58
N GLU A 195 38.94 5.25 -21.80
CA GLU A 195 39.96 4.20 -21.83
C GLU A 195 40.06 3.53 -23.20
N ILE A 196 38.92 3.15 -23.79
CA ILE A 196 38.88 2.61 -25.16
C ILE A 196 39.47 3.61 -26.16
N ALA A 197 39.13 4.90 -26.05
CA ALA A 197 39.67 5.93 -26.93
C ALA A 197 41.19 6.13 -26.77
N VAL A 198 41.72 6.02 -25.54
CA VAL A 198 43.17 6.07 -25.27
C VAL A 198 43.86 4.83 -25.84
N GLY A 199 43.34 3.63 -25.56
CA GLY A 199 43.89 2.37 -26.09
C GLY A 199 43.86 2.33 -27.62
N ALA A 200 42.79 2.82 -28.25
CA ALA A 200 42.72 2.94 -29.72
C ALA A 200 43.76 3.92 -30.27
N ARG A 201 44.04 5.03 -29.59
CA ARG A 201 45.10 5.98 -29.99
C ARG A 201 46.50 5.40 -29.82
N GLU A 202 46.74 4.60 -28.78
CA GLU A 202 48.02 3.92 -28.57
C GLU A 202 48.24 2.80 -29.60
N ALA A 203 47.20 2.05 -29.96
CA ALA A 203 47.27 1.03 -31.02
C ALA A 203 47.55 1.61 -32.42
N VAL A 204 47.22 2.89 -32.68
CA VAL A 204 47.57 3.57 -33.94
C VAL A 204 49.02 4.06 -33.95
N LYS A 205 49.69 4.17 -32.79
CA LYS A 205 51.14 4.45 -32.70
C LYS A 205 52.01 3.21 -32.94
N VAL A 206 51.52 2.21 -33.70
CA VAL A 206 52.37 1.13 -34.20
C VAL A 206 53.40 1.76 -35.14
N VAL A 207 54.61 1.85 -34.59
CA VAL A 207 55.89 2.26 -35.16
C VAL A 207 55.90 2.27 -36.69
N ASP A 208 55.92 3.47 -37.29
CA ASP A 208 56.50 3.69 -38.62
C ASP A 208 58.00 3.33 -38.55
N THR A 209 58.30 2.03 -38.49
CA THR A 209 59.65 1.58 -38.74
C THR A 209 59.90 1.88 -40.21
N ASN A 210 60.78 2.85 -40.46
CA ASN A 210 61.32 3.15 -41.79
C ASN A 210 62.11 1.93 -42.32
N LEU A 211 61.39 0.87 -42.66
CA LEU A 211 61.90 -0.43 -43.09
C LEU A 211 62.75 -0.28 -44.36
N THR A 212 62.37 0.66 -45.22
CA THR A 212 63.06 1.05 -46.45
C THR A 212 64.44 1.68 -46.20
N ALA A 213 64.58 2.51 -45.16
CA ALA A 213 65.86 3.16 -44.86
C ALA A 213 66.88 2.17 -44.27
N ASN A 214 66.41 1.24 -43.43
CA ASN A 214 67.26 0.21 -42.83
C ASN A 214 67.69 -0.85 -43.85
N TYR A 215 66.82 -1.21 -44.81
CA TYR A 215 67.16 -2.13 -45.89
C TYR A 215 68.26 -1.59 -46.81
N ALA A 216 68.21 -0.31 -47.17
CA ALA A 216 69.21 0.30 -48.06
C ALA A 216 70.62 0.30 -47.47
N LYS A 217 70.76 0.54 -46.15
CA LYS A 217 72.05 0.49 -45.44
C LYS A 217 72.61 -0.93 -45.41
N ALA A 218 71.80 -1.93 -45.07
CA ALA A 218 72.21 -3.34 -45.05
C ALA A 218 72.67 -3.84 -46.43
N VAL A 219 72.00 -3.41 -47.52
CA VAL A 219 72.41 -3.76 -48.89
C VAL A 219 73.76 -3.12 -49.28
N GLN A 220 74.06 -1.91 -48.83
CA GLN A 220 75.36 -1.28 -49.09
C GLN A 220 76.49 -1.97 -48.31
N GLU A 221 76.29 -2.27 -47.03
CA GLU A 221 77.26 -3.02 -46.24
C GLU A 221 77.57 -4.38 -46.87
N PHE A 222 76.55 -5.10 -47.36
CA PHE A 222 76.74 -6.36 -48.07
C PHE A 222 77.45 -6.24 -49.42
N LYS A 223 77.32 -5.10 -50.12
CA LYS A 223 78.09 -4.84 -51.36
C LYS A 223 79.55 -4.52 -51.05
N ASN A 224 79.80 -3.86 -49.93
CA ASN A 224 81.15 -3.46 -49.52
C ASN A 224 81.97 -4.63 -48.94
N SER A 225 81.32 -5.63 -48.35
CA SER A 225 81.99 -6.83 -47.81
C SER A 225 82.42 -7.86 -48.88
N ARG A 226 82.12 -7.62 -50.15
CA ARG A 226 82.50 -8.53 -51.24
C ARG A 226 83.99 -8.37 -51.59
N PRO A 227 84.72 -9.47 -51.84
CA PRO A 227 86.13 -9.41 -52.22
C PRO A 227 86.34 -8.53 -53.47
N ALA A 228 87.29 -7.62 -53.37
CA ALA A 228 87.63 -6.71 -54.45
C ALA A 228 88.50 -7.42 -55.50
N ILE A 229 88.17 -7.22 -56.79
CA ILE A 229 88.93 -7.71 -57.93
C ILE A 229 89.28 -6.56 -58.88
N TYR A 230 90.43 -6.63 -59.52
CA TYR A 230 90.86 -5.66 -60.54
C TYR A 230 91.28 -6.37 -61.83
N ASN A 231 91.37 -5.61 -62.93
CA ASN A 231 91.70 -6.10 -64.28
C ASN A 231 90.81 -7.27 -64.74
N MET A 232 89.50 -7.16 -64.48
CA MET A 232 88.54 -8.16 -64.93
C MET A 232 88.42 -8.13 -66.45
N HIS A 233 88.61 -9.28 -67.09
CA HIS A 233 88.42 -9.44 -68.52
C HIS A 233 87.71 -10.77 -68.84
N PRO A 234 86.90 -10.82 -69.91
CA PRO A 234 86.32 -12.07 -70.36
C PRO A 234 87.42 -12.99 -70.88
N LEU A 235 87.41 -14.25 -70.42
CA LEU A 235 88.34 -15.31 -70.85
C LEU A 235 87.84 -16.07 -72.07
N ASP A 236 86.57 -15.89 -72.42
CA ASP A 236 85.89 -16.57 -73.51
C ASP A 236 85.10 -15.54 -74.32
N ASN A 237 85.07 -15.70 -75.64
CA ASN A 237 84.38 -14.78 -76.55
C ASN A 237 82.87 -14.77 -76.32
N LEU A 238 82.33 -15.80 -75.64
CA LEU A 238 80.94 -15.88 -75.22
C LEU A 238 80.63 -15.17 -73.89
N GLY A 239 81.62 -14.60 -73.19
CA GLY A 239 81.40 -13.85 -71.94
C GLY A 239 80.91 -14.73 -70.77
N LYS A 240 81.08 -16.05 -70.85
CA LYS A 240 80.62 -16.99 -69.82
C LYS A 240 81.61 -17.14 -68.66
N ARG A 241 82.88 -16.78 -68.89
CA ARG A 241 83.99 -16.88 -67.94
C ARG A 241 84.74 -15.56 -67.88
N PHE A 242 85.03 -15.13 -66.67
CA PHE A 242 85.80 -13.92 -66.38
C PHE A 242 87.05 -14.29 -65.59
N GLY A 243 88.13 -13.60 -65.90
CA GLY A 243 89.40 -13.67 -65.19
C GLY A 243 89.71 -12.31 -64.57
N GLY A 244 90.24 -12.30 -63.36
CA GLY A 244 90.67 -11.08 -62.68
C GLY A 244 91.63 -11.42 -61.56
N TYR A 245 92.25 -10.40 -60.99
CA TYR A 245 93.16 -10.55 -59.86
C TYR A 245 92.46 -10.11 -58.59
N LEU A 246 92.57 -10.90 -57.51
CA LEU A 246 92.11 -10.47 -56.20
C LEU A 246 92.96 -9.32 -55.70
N LEU A 247 92.33 -8.30 -55.12
CA LEU A 247 93.03 -7.16 -54.54
C LEU A 247 93.87 -7.57 -53.31
N GLU A 248 93.40 -8.54 -52.53
CA GLU A 248 94.05 -8.94 -51.28
C GLU A 248 95.24 -9.88 -51.47
N THR A 249 95.22 -10.76 -52.48
CA THR A 249 96.23 -11.82 -52.64
C THR A 249 97.02 -11.72 -53.94
N ASP A 250 96.62 -10.83 -54.86
CA ASP A 250 97.14 -10.76 -56.23
C ASP A 250 97.07 -12.11 -56.99
N GLU A 251 96.22 -13.02 -56.53
CA GLU A 251 95.99 -14.30 -57.17
C GLU A 251 95.02 -14.13 -58.35
N PHE A 252 95.37 -14.78 -59.47
CA PHE A 252 94.51 -14.81 -60.63
C PHE A 252 93.38 -15.81 -60.43
N ILE A 253 92.13 -15.33 -60.39
CA ILE A 253 90.95 -16.16 -60.26
C ILE A 253 90.15 -16.22 -61.56
N LYS A 254 89.55 -17.39 -61.81
CA LYS A 254 88.63 -17.63 -62.93
C LYS A 254 87.26 -17.96 -62.35
N PHE A 255 86.23 -17.21 -62.74
CA PHE A 255 84.86 -17.43 -62.26
C PHE A 255 83.83 -17.32 -63.39
N GLY A 256 82.67 -17.93 -63.18
CA GLY A 256 81.57 -17.90 -64.14
C GLY A 256 80.73 -16.61 -64.06
N PHE A 257 79.94 -16.32 -65.09
CA PHE A 257 79.04 -15.14 -65.10
C PHE A 257 78.11 -15.04 -63.88
N LEU A 258 77.56 -16.16 -63.39
CA LEU A 258 76.72 -16.20 -62.19
C LEU A 258 77.47 -15.83 -60.90
N GLU A 259 78.79 -16.01 -60.90
CA GLU A 259 79.66 -15.72 -59.76
C GLU A 259 80.25 -14.32 -59.81
N LYS A 260 80.04 -13.58 -60.91
CA LYS A 260 80.45 -12.18 -61.05
C LYS A 260 79.92 -11.32 -59.90
N GLY A 261 78.71 -11.60 -59.42
CA GLY A 261 78.11 -10.90 -58.30
C GLY A 261 78.81 -11.14 -56.96
N LYS A 262 79.71 -12.11 -56.82
CA LYS A 262 80.45 -12.35 -55.57
C LYS A 262 81.60 -11.36 -55.37
N TYR A 263 82.02 -10.65 -56.41
CA TYR A 263 83.18 -9.77 -56.39
C TYR A 263 82.79 -8.31 -56.62
N ARG A 264 83.56 -7.39 -56.06
CA ARG A 264 83.47 -5.95 -56.31
C ARG A 264 84.57 -5.54 -57.29
N GLU A 265 84.20 -4.96 -58.42
CA GLU A 265 85.19 -4.42 -59.37
C GLU A 265 85.77 -3.11 -58.80
N VAL A 266 87.09 -3.06 -58.65
CA VAL A 266 87.85 -1.90 -58.20
C VAL A 266 88.68 -1.38 -59.37
N SER A 267 88.76 -0.06 -59.53
CA SER A 267 89.48 0.55 -60.64
C SER A 267 91.00 0.30 -60.53
N ALA A 268 91.72 0.34 -61.65
CA ALA A 268 93.17 0.12 -61.65
C ALA A 268 93.94 1.15 -60.79
N GLU A 269 93.39 2.36 -60.63
CA GLU A 269 93.96 3.42 -59.80
C GLU A 269 93.77 3.15 -58.30
N GLU A 270 92.60 2.63 -57.90
CA GLU A 270 92.33 2.22 -56.52
C GLU A 270 93.13 0.96 -56.15
N ALA A 271 93.35 0.06 -57.11
CA ALA A 271 94.20 -1.11 -56.93
C ALA A 271 95.68 -0.72 -56.74
N ALA A 272 96.17 0.29 -57.45
CA ALA A 272 97.52 0.81 -57.27
C ALA A 272 97.73 1.39 -55.87
N ARG A 273 96.76 2.14 -55.34
CA ARG A 273 96.80 2.68 -53.96
C ARG A 273 96.83 1.57 -52.90
N PHE A 274 96.06 0.50 -53.07
CA PHE A 274 96.09 -0.65 -52.16
C PHE A 274 97.43 -1.39 -52.20
N ARG A 275 98.07 -1.49 -53.37
CA ARG A 275 99.42 -2.06 -53.49
C ARG A 275 100.48 -1.16 -52.85
N GLU A 276 100.37 0.16 -52.99
CA GLU A 276 101.23 1.14 -52.31
C GLU A 276 101.06 1.07 -50.80
N GLU A 277 99.81 0.98 -50.31
CA GLU A 277 99.49 0.84 -48.89
C GLU A 277 99.99 -0.51 -48.33
N ARG A 278 99.92 -1.60 -49.12
CA ARG A 278 100.50 -2.89 -48.72
C ARG A 278 102.02 -2.91 -48.78
N ALA A 279 102.63 -2.24 -49.75
CA ALA A 279 104.09 -2.06 -49.79
C ALA A 279 104.58 -1.24 -48.59
N ALA A 280 103.77 -0.27 -48.13
CA ALA A 280 104.01 0.47 -46.88
C ALA A 280 103.73 -0.37 -45.60
N ARG A 281 102.92 -1.43 -45.71
CA ARG A 281 102.55 -2.34 -44.60
C ARG A 281 103.29 -3.69 -44.63
N GLY A 282 104.19 -3.89 -45.59
CA GLY A 282 104.82 -5.16 -45.94
C GLY A 282 106.06 -5.56 -45.13
N GLU A 283 106.32 -4.92 -43.99
CA GLU A 283 107.44 -5.26 -43.08
C GLU A 283 107.02 -5.79 -41.70
N GLU A 284 105.74 -6.02 -41.45
CA GLU A 284 105.26 -6.63 -40.19
C GLU A 284 104.37 -7.84 -40.45
N VAL A 285 105.00 -8.97 -40.78
CA VAL A 285 104.43 -10.30 -40.51
C VAL A 285 105.40 -11.05 -39.61
N LYS A 286 105.13 -11.00 -38.31
CA LYS A 286 105.33 -12.09 -37.33
C LYS A 286 105.00 -11.57 -35.94
N THR A 287 103.75 -11.78 -35.51
CA THR A 287 103.33 -12.22 -34.16
C THR A 287 101.82 -12.09 -34.03
N GLU A 288 101.11 -13.20 -34.18
CA GLU A 288 99.89 -13.38 -33.37
C GLU A 288 100.33 -13.54 -31.91
N PRO A 289 99.56 -13.00 -30.97
CA PRO A 289 98.89 -13.96 -30.09
C PRO A 289 97.42 -13.62 -29.81
N ALA A 290 96.71 -14.71 -29.56
CA ALA A 290 95.36 -14.77 -29.05
C ALA A 290 95.18 -14.07 -27.69
N ALA A 291 94.04 -13.41 -27.52
CA ALA A 291 93.42 -13.03 -26.25
C ALA A 291 91.96 -12.63 -26.57
N GLU A 292 90.93 -12.85 -25.74
CA GLU A 292 90.68 -13.67 -24.56
C GLU A 292 89.15 -13.61 -24.41
N VAL A 293 88.48 -14.75 -24.26
CA VAL A 293 87.03 -14.81 -24.03
C VAL A 293 86.77 -14.53 -22.55
N ILE A 294 86.13 -13.40 -22.24
CA ILE A 294 85.63 -13.10 -20.89
C ILE A 294 84.23 -13.70 -20.74
N PRO A 295 83.95 -14.55 -19.74
CA PRO A 295 82.62 -15.10 -19.49
C PRO A 295 81.76 -14.14 -18.64
N ASN A 296 80.47 -14.03 -18.98
CA ASN A 296 79.45 -13.35 -18.17
C ASN A 296 79.21 -14.09 -16.84
N PRO A 297 79.05 -13.40 -15.70
CA PRO A 297 78.53 -14.00 -14.48
C PRO A 297 76.98 -14.08 -14.51
N PRO A 298 76.35 -15.06 -13.84
CA PRO A 298 74.90 -15.24 -13.84
C PRO A 298 74.20 -14.26 -12.90
N LEU A 299 73.05 -13.71 -13.34
CA LEU A 299 72.10 -13.02 -12.48
C LEU A 299 71.34 -14.05 -11.63
N ASP A 300 71.52 -13.99 -10.32
CA ASP A 300 70.69 -14.68 -9.34
C ASP A 300 69.53 -13.75 -8.98
N VAL A 301 68.30 -14.12 -9.35
CA VAL A 301 67.07 -13.37 -9.03
C VAL A 301 66.17 -14.28 -8.21
N THR A 302 66.30 -14.21 -6.89
CA THR A 302 65.28 -14.72 -5.97
C THR A 302 64.10 -13.74 -5.91
N PRO A 303 62.86 -14.15 -6.23
CA PRO A 303 61.69 -13.28 -6.09
C PRO A 303 61.29 -13.10 -4.61
N PRO A 304 60.80 -11.90 -4.20
CA PRO A 304 60.32 -11.67 -2.84
C PRO A 304 58.93 -12.29 -2.62
N ALA A 305 58.71 -12.78 -1.39
CA ALA A 305 57.49 -13.43 -0.96
C ALA A 305 56.28 -12.48 -0.92
N LEU A 306 55.13 -12.96 -1.39
CA LEU A 306 53.82 -12.31 -1.26
C LEU A 306 53.32 -12.42 0.19
N ASP A 307 52.97 -11.28 0.76
CA ASP A 307 52.35 -11.13 2.08
C ASP A 307 50.92 -11.69 2.04
N SER A 308 50.71 -12.79 2.76
CA SER A 308 49.42 -13.43 2.95
C SER A 308 48.75 -12.90 4.21
N SER A 309 47.98 -11.83 4.07
CA SER A 309 47.06 -11.35 5.11
C SER A 309 45.73 -10.90 4.52
N PHE A 310 44.95 -11.86 4.03
CA PHE A 310 43.49 -11.71 3.92
C PHE A 310 42.82 -12.95 4.50
N ARG A 311 42.17 -12.77 5.65
CA ARG A 311 41.34 -13.75 6.34
C ARG A 311 39.91 -13.18 6.30
N PRO A 312 38.92 -13.85 5.72
CA PRO A 312 37.53 -13.44 5.89
C PRO A 312 37.01 -14.01 7.22
N GLU A 313 36.38 -13.16 8.02
CA GLU A 313 35.54 -13.61 9.14
C GLU A 313 34.17 -14.03 8.60
N GLU A 314 33.76 -15.23 9.00
CA GLU A 314 32.42 -15.79 8.83
C GLU A 314 31.43 -15.03 9.72
N THR A 315 30.31 -14.60 9.14
CA THR A 315 29.08 -14.34 9.91
C THR A 315 27.93 -15.13 9.31
N ASP A 316 27.44 -16.08 10.11
CA ASP A 316 26.23 -16.86 9.90
C ASP A 316 24.98 -15.97 9.88
N ILE A 317 24.15 -16.10 8.85
CA ILE A 317 22.77 -15.59 8.83
C ILE A 317 21.82 -16.80 8.89
N PRO A 318 20.95 -16.91 9.90
CA PRO A 318 19.98 -18.01 10.00
C PRO A 318 18.68 -17.69 9.24
N GLY A 319 18.22 -18.69 8.45
CA GLY A 319 16.81 -19.00 8.29
C GLY A 319 15.99 -18.19 7.27
N ILE A 320 15.97 -18.63 6.01
CA ILE A 320 14.83 -18.42 5.12
C ILE A 320 14.05 -19.74 5.09
N ALA A 321 12.88 -19.74 5.72
CA ALA A 321 11.89 -20.79 5.60
C ALA A 321 11.01 -20.51 4.37
N ASP A 322 10.96 -21.49 3.48
CA ASP A 322 9.91 -21.67 2.48
C ASP A 322 8.56 -21.84 3.19
N GLU A 323 7.53 -21.09 2.77
CA GLU A 323 6.15 -21.56 2.83
C GLU A 323 5.25 -20.82 1.82
N SER A 324 4.79 -21.60 0.83
CA SER A 324 3.42 -21.64 0.31
C SER A 324 2.86 -20.41 -0.42
N ALA A 325 3.02 -20.44 -1.75
CA ALA A 325 2.14 -19.76 -2.70
C ALA A 325 0.87 -20.59 -2.96
N ASP A 326 -0.27 -20.13 -2.44
CA ASP A 326 -1.56 -20.35 -3.10
C ASP A 326 -2.51 -19.20 -2.76
N GLY A 327 -2.97 -18.49 -3.80
CA GLY A 327 -3.68 -17.23 -3.65
C GLY A 327 -3.89 -16.53 -4.99
N SER A 328 -4.63 -17.17 -5.88
CA SER A 328 -5.10 -16.65 -7.16
C SER A 328 -5.86 -15.32 -6.97
N LEU A 329 -5.21 -14.19 -7.25
CA LEU A 329 -5.88 -12.90 -7.46
C LEU A 329 -6.29 -12.78 -8.92
N VAL A 330 -7.60 -12.88 -9.16
CA VAL A 330 -8.22 -12.56 -10.45
C VAL A 330 -8.06 -11.06 -10.69
N PRO A 331 -7.47 -10.61 -11.81
CA PRO A 331 -7.41 -9.19 -12.12
C PRO A 331 -8.81 -8.70 -12.51
N GLN A 332 -9.44 -7.91 -11.63
CA GLN A 332 -10.66 -7.18 -11.98
C GLN A 332 -10.34 -6.23 -13.14
N THR A 333 -11.06 -6.39 -14.23
CA THR A 333 -10.88 -5.62 -15.46
C THR A 333 -11.30 -4.17 -15.24
N LEU A 334 -10.57 -3.23 -15.86
CA LEU A 334 -10.79 -1.77 -15.81
C LEU A 334 -12.25 -1.32 -15.98
N GLU A 335 -13.08 -2.10 -16.65
CA GLU A 335 -14.52 -1.86 -16.83
C GLU A 335 -15.30 -1.96 -15.51
N GLN A 336 -14.96 -2.91 -14.62
CA GLN A 336 -15.62 -3.09 -13.33
C GLN A 336 -15.33 -1.92 -12.38
N LEU A 337 -14.09 -1.44 -12.38
CA LEU A 337 -13.70 -0.22 -11.64
C LEU A 337 -14.42 1.02 -12.19
N SER A 338 -14.66 1.09 -13.50
CA SER A 338 -15.36 2.22 -14.11
C SER A 338 -16.85 2.25 -13.73
N GLU A 339 -17.50 1.10 -13.62
CA GLU A 339 -18.90 1.00 -13.18
C GLU A 339 -19.05 1.34 -11.70
N GLU A 340 -18.13 0.86 -10.86
CA GLU A 340 -18.13 1.14 -9.42
C GLU A 340 -17.91 2.65 -9.13
N ILE A 341 -17.04 3.31 -9.90
CA ILE A 341 -16.84 4.76 -9.82
C ILE A 341 -18.09 5.55 -10.25
N ILE A 342 -18.82 5.08 -11.28
CA ILE A 342 -20.07 5.71 -11.73
C ILE A 342 -21.17 5.53 -10.66
N GLU A 343 -21.24 4.38 -10.01
CA GLU A 343 -22.21 4.11 -8.96
C GLU A 343 -21.92 4.92 -7.69
N LEU A 344 -20.65 5.08 -7.32
CA LEU A 344 -20.20 5.95 -6.23
C LEU A 344 -20.57 7.42 -6.50
N LYS A 345 -20.36 7.92 -7.73
CA LYS A 345 -20.79 9.29 -8.10
C LYS A 345 -22.30 9.47 -7.95
N ARG A 346 -23.12 8.53 -8.41
CA ARG A 346 -24.59 8.59 -8.23
C ARG A 346 -25.03 8.53 -6.77
N ARG A 347 -24.23 7.92 -5.89
CA ARG A 347 -24.52 7.87 -4.45
C ARG A 347 -24.15 9.19 -3.77
N VAL A 348 -23.06 9.83 -4.18
CA VAL A 348 -22.66 11.16 -3.71
C VAL A 348 -23.66 12.22 -4.15
N ASP A 349 -24.08 12.23 -5.42
CA ASP A 349 -25.07 13.20 -5.93
C ASP A 349 -26.42 13.12 -5.18
N ARG A 350 -26.84 11.91 -4.79
CA ARG A 350 -28.05 11.71 -3.96
C ARG A 350 -27.88 12.26 -2.54
N LEU A 351 -26.70 12.10 -1.95
CA LEU A 351 -26.42 12.60 -0.60
C LEU A 351 -26.29 14.13 -0.59
N GLU A 352 -25.67 14.71 -1.62
CA GLU A 352 -25.56 16.17 -1.76
C GLU A 352 -26.90 16.82 -2.11
N GLY A 353 -27.72 16.19 -2.96
CA GLY A 353 -29.08 16.65 -3.24
C GLY A 353 -30.02 16.60 -2.02
N SER A 354 -29.85 15.60 -1.16
CA SER A 354 -30.65 15.48 0.08
C SER A 354 -30.26 16.54 1.13
N ARG A 355 -28.99 16.95 1.13
CA ARG A 355 -28.46 17.92 2.10
C ARG A 355 -28.86 19.37 1.80
N ILE A 356 -29.25 19.68 0.57
CA ILE A 356 -29.71 21.02 0.18
C ILE A 356 -31.20 21.23 0.54
N VAL A 357 -31.99 20.17 0.68
CA VAL A 357 -33.42 20.26 1.05
C VAL A 357 -33.62 20.39 2.56
N GLU A 358 -32.66 19.99 3.40
CA GLU A 358 -32.73 20.14 4.86
C GLU A 358 -32.26 21.52 5.38
N VAL A 359 -31.79 22.42 4.50
CA VAL A 359 -31.24 23.74 4.89
C VAL A 359 -32.05 24.92 4.31
N ALA A 360 -33.16 24.65 3.62
CA ALA A 360 -34.15 25.65 3.18
C ALA A 360 -35.48 25.43 3.88
#